data_AF-A0A392MLW3-F1
#
_entry.id   AF-A0A392MLW3-F1
#
_cell.length_a   1.000
_cell.length_b   1.000
_cell.length_c   1.000
_cell.angle_alpha   90.00
_cell.angle_beta   90.00
_cell.angle_gamma   90.00
#
_symmetry.space_group_name_H-M   'P 1'
#
loop_
_entity.id
_entity.type
_entity.pdbx_description
1 polymer ?
#
loop_
_entity_poly.entity_id
_entity_poly.type
_entity_poly.pdbx_seq_one_letter_code
_entity_poly.pdbx_strand_id
1 'polypeptide(L)'
;LPILSVIGPLRGENREGDVDGGEAGKKLGVEAVIVAPSRELGMQIVREFEKILGVDNKKVVQQLVGGANRTRQEEALKKNKPAIVVGTPGRIAELSASGKLRTHGCQYLVLDEVDELLSFNFREDMHRLLEHVGRRSGGDLKSNAKKAERQLIMVSATVPFSVVRAAKSWGSDPLLVQAKKIVPLETLSPEPVNLSPNSSANSSKPSKAVVESLPPALKHYYCVVRLQHKVDTLRRCIHALDAKFVIVFMNHTKQLKDVVFKLEARGVKAAELHGDLGKLGRSTTLQKFKNGEVRVLVTNELSARGLDVAECDLVVNLDLPTDTIHYAHRAGRTGRLGRNGTVLTICEESEVFVVRKLQKQLEIPIACCNFVEGNLLITEEETTLSSAS
;
A
#
# COMPACT_ATOMS: atom_id res chain seq x y z
N LEU A 1 -15.25 -6.17 -5.41
CA LEU A 1 -15.10 -5.24 -6.54
C LEU A 1 -15.39 -6.02 -7.81
N PRO A 2 -16.39 -5.66 -8.63
CA PRO A 2 -16.54 -6.28 -9.94
C PRO A 2 -15.46 -5.67 -10.84
N ILE A 3 -14.30 -6.32 -10.91
CA ILE A 3 -13.37 -6.13 -12.02
C ILE A 3 -14.03 -6.82 -13.22
N LEU A 4 -14.94 -6.10 -13.87
CA LEU A 4 -15.50 -6.47 -15.17
C LEU A 4 -14.71 -5.73 -16.25
N SER A 5 -13.48 -6.18 -16.48
CA SER A 5 -12.88 -6.08 -17.80
C SER A 5 -11.94 -7.27 -17.97
N VAL A 6 -12.11 -7.93 -19.11
CA VAL A 6 -11.42 -9.13 -19.55
C VAL A 6 -9.90 -8.97 -19.38
N ILE A 7 -9.30 -9.78 -18.50
CA ILE A 7 -7.84 -9.89 -18.39
C ILE A 7 -7.42 -11.06 -19.29
N GLY A 8 -6.96 -10.74 -20.49
CA GLY A 8 -6.44 -11.68 -21.49
C GLY A 8 -5.94 -10.93 -22.73
N PRO A 9 -5.04 -11.52 -23.54
CA PRO A 9 -4.31 -10.81 -24.59
C PRO A 9 -5.20 -10.65 -25.82
N LEU A 10 -6.22 -9.80 -25.77
CA LEU A 10 -7.28 -9.81 -26.78
C LEU A 10 -7.63 -8.38 -27.16
N ARG A 11 -7.01 -7.94 -28.27
CA ARG A 11 -7.67 -7.05 -29.23
C ARG A 11 -9.13 -7.47 -29.32
N GLY A 12 -10.04 -6.53 -29.08
CA GLY A 12 -11.44 -6.70 -29.42
C GLY A 12 -11.56 -7.22 -30.84
N GLU A 13 -12.51 -8.14 -31.02
CA GLU A 13 -12.84 -8.80 -32.27
C GLU A 13 -12.87 -7.83 -33.45
N ASN A 14 -12.43 -8.37 -34.59
CA ASN A 14 -12.42 -7.74 -35.90
C ASN A 14 -13.61 -6.79 -36.09
N ARG A 15 -13.32 -5.51 -36.34
CA ARG A 15 -14.19 -4.70 -37.19
C ARG A 15 -14.03 -5.26 -38.59
N GLU A 16 -14.99 -6.05 -39.04
CA GLU A 16 -15.12 -6.42 -40.44
C GLU A 16 -15.23 -5.14 -41.28
N GLY A 17 -14.34 -5.02 -42.27
CA GLY A 17 -14.34 -3.91 -43.22
C GLY A 17 -13.05 -3.10 -43.24
N ASP A 18 -11.94 -3.73 -43.61
CA ASP A 18 -11.01 -3.14 -44.58
C ASP A 18 -10.04 -4.24 -45.06
N VAL A 19 -10.27 -4.66 -46.30
CA VAL A 19 -9.34 -5.50 -47.05
C VAL A 19 -8.26 -4.58 -47.58
N ASP A 20 -7.09 -4.56 -46.95
CA ASP A 20 -5.86 -4.37 -47.69
C ASP A 20 -4.69 -5.11 -47.05
N GLY A 21 -3.91 -5.76 -47.91
CA GLY A 21 -2.88 -6.70 -47.58
C GLY A 21 -1.66 -6.05 -46.94
N GLY A 22 -1.23 -6.61 -45.81
CA GLY A 22 0.00 -6.20 -45.15
C GLY A 22 0.31 -7.12 -43.97
N GLU A 23 1.02 -8.21 -44.25
CA GLU A 23 1.74 -8.96 -43.24
C GLU A 23 2.67 -8.02 -42.45
N ALA A 24 2.26 -7.66 -41.24
CA ALA A 24 3.14 -7.06 -40.26
C ALA A 24 2.84 -7.68 -38.91
N GLY A 25 3.57 -8.74 -38.56
CA GLY A 25 3.68 -9.21 -37.19
C GLY A 25 4.15 -8.04 -36.31
N LYS A 26 3.20 -7.34 -35.68
CA LYS A 26 3.49 -6.27 -34.73
C LYS A 26 4.39 -6.85 -33.66
N LYS A 27 5.65 -6.39 -33.61
CA LYS A 27 6.58 -6.73 -32.52
C LYS A 27 5.84 -6.47 -31.20
N LEU A 28 5.59 -7.52 -30.41
CA LEU A 28 5.09 -7.39 -29.04
C LEU A 28 6.13 -6.59 -28.25
N GLY A 29 5.83 -5.31 -28.07
CA GLY A 29 6.56 -4.40 -27.19
C GLY A 29 5.96 -4.45 -25.78
N VAL A 30 6.52 -3.66 -24.87
CA VAL A 30 5.94 -3.49 -23.55
C VAL A 30 4.62 -2.72 -23.70
N GLU A 31 3.51 -3.34 -23.32
CA GLU A 31 2.15 -2.78 -23.38
C GLU A 31 1.76 -2.12 -22.06
N ALA A 32 2.26 -2.65 -20.94
CA ALA A 32 1.99 -2.13 -19.60
C ALA A 32 3.27 -2.01 -18.76
N VAL A 33 3.42 -0.86 -18.11
CA VAL A 33 4.43 -0.60 -17.08
C VAL A 33 3.72 -0.39 -15.75
N ILE A 34 4.03 -1.24 -14.76
CA ILE A 34 3.56 -1.11 -13.38
C ILE A 34 4.73 -0.68 -12.50
N VAL A 35 4.55 0.44 -11.80
CA VAL A 35 5.53 1.04 -10.91
C VAL A 35 5.06 0.86 -9.47
N ALA A 36 5.93 0.31 -8.62
CA ALA A 36 5.68 0.12 -7.20
C ALA A 36 6.85 0.71 -6.38
N PRO A 37 6.60 1.32 -5.21
CA PRO A 37 7.65 1.99 -4.42
C PRO A 37 8.72 1.04 -3.88
N SER A 38 8.36 -0.22 -3.61
CA SER A 38 9.25 -1.23 -3.04
C SER A 38 9.48 -2.43 -3.96
N ARG A 39 10.57 -3.14 -3.71
CA ARG A 39 10.93 -4.34 -4.50
C ARG A 39 9.99 -5.49 -4.18
N GLU A 40 9.62 -5.57 -2.92
CA GLU A 40 8.76 -6.55 -2.30
C GLU A 40 7.35 -6.47 -2.89
N LEU A 41 6.81 -5.25 -3.07
CA LEU A 41 5.51 -5.05 -3.71
C LEU A 41 5.58 -5.42 -5.18
N GLY A 42 6.65 -5.02 -5.87
CA GLY A 42 6.90 -5.45 -7.24
C GLY A 42 6.93 -6.98 -7.38
N MET A 43 7.50 -7.71 -6.42
CA MET A 43 7.50 -9.19 -6.44
C MET A 43 6.08 -9.75 -6.29
N GLN A 44 5.24 -9.12 -5.48
CA GLN A 44 3.86 -9.56 -5.24
C GLN A 44 3.00 -9.36 -6.48
N ILE A 45 3.07 -8.19 -7.09
CA ILE A 45 2.35 -7.87 -8.32
C ILE A 45 2.72 -8.90 -9.40
N VAL A 46 4.01 -9.23 -9.55
CA VAL A 46 4.47 -10.26 -10.50
C VAL A 46 3.86 -11.63 -10.17
N ARG A 47 3.89 -12.06 -8.91
CA ARG A 47 3.29 -13.34 -8.49
C ARG A 47 1.79 -13.38 -8.78
N GLU A 48 1.09 -12.27 -8.62
CA GLU A 48 -0.35 -12.20 -8.90
C GLU A 48 -0.63 -12.32 -10.40
N PHE A 49 0.19 -11.69 -11.25
CA PHE A 49 0.15 -11.95 -12.69
C PHE A 49 0.46 -13.41 -13.04
N GLU A 50 1.47 -14.03 -12.42
CA GLU A 50 1.80 -15.44 -12.68
C GLU A 50 0.65 -16.38 -12.31
N LYS A 51 -0.11 -16.09 -11.25
CA LYS A 51 -1.31 -16.85 -10.87
C LYS A 51 -2.42 -16.69 -11.91
N ILE A 52 -2.66 -15.47 -12.38
CA ILE A 52 -3.73 -15.15 -13.34
C ILE A 52 -3.41 -15.72 -14.73
N LEU A 53 -2.17 -15.58 -15.19
CA LEU A 53 -1.75 -15.97 -16.54
C LEU A 53 -1.40 -17.46 -16.66
N GLY A 54 -1.20 -18.16 -15.54
CA GLY A 54 -0.76 -19.54 -15.51
C GLY A 54 0.75 -19.71 -15.74
N VAL A 55 1.24 -20.92 -15.47
CA VAL A 55 2.68 -21.24 -15.41
C VAL A 55 3.37 -21.09 -16.77
N ASP A 56 2.64 -21.33 -17.87
CA ASP A 56 3.17 -21.31 -19.23
C ASP A 56 3.47 -19.88 -19.73
N ASN A 57 2.78 -18.89 -19.16
CA ASN A 57 2.86 -17.48 -19.58
C ASN A 57 3.72 -16.62 -18.65
N LYS A 58 4.52 -17.22 -17.76
CA LYS A 58 5.40 -16.49 -16.83
C LYS A 58 6.34 -15.48 -17.51
N LYS A 59 6.74 -15.74 -18.76
CA LYS A 59 7.64 -14.87 -19.53
C LYS A 59 6.98 -13.56 -19.99
N VAL A 60 5.65 -13.47 -19.94
CA VAL A 60 4.88 -12.26 -20.32
C VAL A 60 5.17 -11.11 -19.36
N VAL A 61 5.49 -11.41 -18.10
CA VAL A 61 5.74 -10.42 -17.05
C VAL A 61 7.20 -10.45 -16.63
N GLN A 62 7.85 -9.29 -16.62
CA GLN A 62 9.23 -9.16 -16.17
C GLN A 62 9.37 -8.21 -14.99
N GLN A 63 10.03 -8.68 -13.95
CA GLN A 63 10.38 -7.85 -12.79
C GLN A 63 11.66 -7.05 -13.02
N LEU A 64 11.63 -5.75 -12.70
CA LEU A 64 12.76 -4.81 -12.74
C LEU A 64 12.92 -4.05 -11.42
N VAL A 65 13.75 -4.58 -10.51
CA VAL A 65 13.96 -4.00 -9.18
C VAL A 65 15.42 -3.65 -8.92
N GLY A 66 15.67 -2.59 -8.13
CA GLY A 66 17.01 -2.24 -7.67
C GLY A 66 17.70 -3.37 -6.88
N GLY A 67 19.02 -3.30 -6.73
CA GLY A 67 19.80 -4.24 -5.91
C GLY A 67 19.72 -5.71 -6.35
N ALA A 68 19.26 -5.96 -7.56
CA ALA A 68 19.45 -7.20 -8.29
C ALA A 68 20.36 -6.94 -9.49
N ASN A 69 21.09 -7.97 -9.92
CA ASN A 69 22.09 -7.86 -10.97
C ASN A 69 21.46 -7.28 -12.24
N ARG A 70 21.99 -6.14 -12.67
CA ARG A 70 21.47 -5.36 -13.80
C ARG A 70 21.60 -6.13 -15.11
N THR A 71 22.77 -6.68 -15.39
CA THR A 71 23.06 -7.45 -16.61
C THR A 71 22.07 -8.60 -16.78
N ARG A 72 21.77 -9.32 -15.70
CA ARG A 72 20.78 -10.41 -15.71
C ARG A 72 19.37 -9.92 -16.05
N GLN A 73 18.95 -8.75 -15.56
CA GLN A 73 17.66 -8.16 -15.93
C GLN A 73 17.63 -7.72 -17.40
N GLU A 74 18.73 -7.15 -17.91
CA GLU A 74 18.85 -6.77 -19.31
C GLU A 74 18.79 -7.99 -20.25
N GLU A 75 19.47 -9.09 -19.89
CA GLU A 75 19.40 -10.36 -20.61
C GLU A 75 17.98 -10.96 -20.58
N ALA A 76 17.32 -10.92 -19.42
CA ALA A 76 15.95 -11.39 -19.28
C ALA A 76 14.98 -10.57 -20.15
N LEU A 77 15.12 -9.24 -20.22
CA LEU A 77 14.34 -8.38 -21.10
C LEU A 77 14.52 -8.76 -22.58
N LYS A 78 15.77 -8.97 -23.02
CA LYS A 78 16.07 -9.35 -24.40
C LYS A 78 15.53 -10.74 -24.76
N LYS A 79 15.64 -11.69 -23.83
CA LYS A 79 15.24 -13.09 -24.01
C LYS A 79 13.73 -13.25 -23.97
N ASN A 80 13.07 -12.67 -22.97
CA ASN A 80 11.65 -12.91 -22.69
C ASN A 80 10.73 -11.99 -23.50
N LYS A 81 11.21 -10.80 -23.91
CA LYS A 81 10.41 -9.78 -24.61
C LYS A 81 9.02 -9.61 -23.96
N PRO A 82 8.98 -9.24 -22.67
CA PRO A 82 7.74 -9.21 -21.90
C PRO A 82 6.77 -8.16 -22.45
N ALA A 83 5.48 -8.45 -22.36
CA ALA A 83 4.42 -7.47 -22.61
C ALA A 83 4.18 -6.57 -21.38
N ILE A 84 4.46 -7.10 -20.18
CA ILE A 84 4.22 -6.41 -18.91
C ILE A 84 5.53 -6.28 -18.14
N VAL A 85 5.80 -5.07 -17.65
CA VAL A 85 6.96 -4.80 -16.80
C VAL A 85 6.49 -4.30 -15.45
N VAL A 86 7.01 -4.90 -14.38
CA VAL A 86 6.71 -4.51 -13.00
C VAL A 86 8.02 -4.15 -12.31
N GLY A 87 8.10 -2.99 -11.65
CA GLY A 87 9.37 -2.60 -11.04
C GLY A 87 9.37 -1.35 -10.18
N THR A 88 10.52 -1.08 -9.59
CA THR A 88 10.77 0.13 -8.79
C THR A 88 11.11 1.32 -9.70
N PRO A 89 10.72 2.57 -9.34
CA PRO A 89 10.94 3.76 -10.17
C PRO A 89 12.34 3.86 -10.75
N GLY A 90 13.37 3.83 -9.88
CA GLY A 90 14.75 4.00 -10.30
C GLY A 90 15.27 2.96 -11.29
N ARG A 91 14.91 1.67 -11.12
CA ARG A 91 15.37 0.62 -12.04
C ARG A 91 14.67 0.70 -13.40
N ILE A 92 13.37 1.02 -13.42
CA ILE A 92 12.66 1.21 -14.69
C ILE A 92 13.20 2.46 -15.41
N ALA A 93 13.37 3.57 -14.68
CA ALA A 93 13.92 4.82 -15.22
C ALA A 93 15.34 4.62 -15.79
N GLU A 94 16.22 3.92 -15.05
CA GLU A 94 17.58 3.58 -15.47
C GLU A 94 17.60 2.75 -16.77
N LEU A 95 16.79 1.68 -16.84
CA LEU A 95 16.74 0.80 -18.01
C LEU A 95 16.07 1.46 -19.22
N SER A 96 15.09 2.33 -18.97
CA SER A 96 14.43 3.14 -20.01
C SER A 96 15.41 4.17 -20.59
N ALA A 97 16.13 4.90 -19.73
CA ALA A 97 17.10 5.91 -20.13
C ALA A 97 18.28 5.33 -20.91
N SER A 98 18.75 4.14 -20.53
CA SER A 98 19.81 3.43 -21.26
C SER A 98 19.36 2.76 -22.57
N GLY A 99 18.08 2.89 -22.94
CA GLY A 99 17.48 2.31 -24.15
C GLY A 99 17.35 0.79 -24.13
N LYS A 100 17.63 0.13 -22.99
CA LYS A 100 17.52 -1.32 -22.82
C LYS A 100 16.08 -1.77 -22.63
N LEU A 101 15.25 -0.91 -22.04
CA LEU A 101 13.82 -1.08 -21.91
C LEU A 101 13.12 -0.09 -22.85
N ARG A 102 12.37 -0.60 -23.84
CA ARG A 102 11.56 0.23 -24.72
C ARG A 102 10.17 0.41 -24.12
N THR A 103 9.93 1.61 -23.59
CA THR A 103 8.64 2.02 -22.98
C THR A 103 7.83 2.95 -23.89
N HIS A 104 8.38 3.32 -25.05
CA HIS A 104 7.71 4.10 -26.08
C HIS A 104 6.50 3.34 -26.63
N GLY A 105 5.35 4.02 -26.78
CA GLY A 105 4.11 3.41 -27.25
C GLY A 105 3.42 2.46 -26.25
N CYS A 106 3.91 2.38 -25.01
CA CYS A 106 3.24 1.67 -23.92
C CYS A 106 1.85 2.25 -23.66
N GLN A 107 0.84 1.39 -23.61
CA GLN A 107 -0.57 1.81 -23.50
C GLN A 107 -0.99 2.06 -22.06
N TYR A 108 -0.39 1.35 -21.09
CA TYR A 108 -0.77 1.44 -19.69
C TYR A 108 0.42 1.84 -18.82
N LEU A 109 0.24 2.86 -17.99
CA LEU A 109 1.12 3.15 -16.86
C LEU A 109 0.31 3.03 -15.58
N VAL A 110 0.67 2.06 -14.74
CA VAL A 110 0.03 1.83 -13.44
C VAL A 110 1.01 2.26 -12.35
N LEU A 111 0.55 3.14 -11.46
CA LEU A 111 1.30 3.61 -10.29
C LEU A 111 0.61 3.06 -9.05
N ASP A 112 1.22 2.05 -8.41
CA ASP A 112 0.71 1.46 -7.18
C ASP A 112 1.35 2.14 -5.96
N GLU A 113 0.60 2.24 -4.85
CA GLU A 113 0.96 3.03 -3.66
C GLU A 113 1.47 4.45 -4.03
N VAL A 114 0.67 5.18 -4.82
CA VAL A 114 1.11 6.45 -5.44
C VAL A 114 1.44 7.57 -4.45
N ASP A 115 0.85 7.54 -3.26
CA ASP A 115 1.18 8.43 -2.15
C ASP A 115 2.65 8.27 -1.71
N GLU A 116 3.18 7.05 -1.75
CA GLU A 116 4.59 6.77 -1.46
C GLU A 116 5.50 7.09 -2.65
N LEU A 117 5.05 6.80 -3.88
CA LEU A 117 5.77 7.16 -5.11
C LEU A 117 5.97 8.68 -5.28
N LEU A 118 5.14 9.50 -4.60
CA LEU A 118 5.26 10.95 -4.57
C LEU A 118 6.29 11.47 -3.55
N SER A 119 6.90 10.59 -2.75
CA SER A 119 7.96 10.99 -1.81
C SER A 119 9.19 11.56 -2.53
N PHE A 120 9.97 12.39 -1.82
CA PHE A 120 11.14 13.05 -2.39
C PHE A 120 12.16 12.08 -3.01
N ASN A 121 12.27 10.86 -2.47
CA ASN A 121 13.22 9.85 -2.91
C ASN A 121 12.98 9.38 -4.35
N PHE A 122 11.74 9.43 -4.84
CA PHE A 122 11.38 8.92 -6.16
C PHE A 122 11.07 10.03 -7.17
N ARG A 123 11.16 11.30 -6.77
CA ARG A 123 10.69 12.43 -7.57
C ARG A 123 11.34 12.51 -8.96
N GLU A 124 12.67 12.36 -9.02
CA GLU A 124 13.41 12.40 -10.30
C GLU A 124 13.08 11.21 -11.19
N ASP A 125 13.05 10.01 -10.62
CA ASP A 125 12.74 8.79 -11.36
C ASP A 125 11.31 8.79 -11.89
N MET A 126 10.35 9.22 -11.07
CA MET A 126 8.95 9.35 -11.47
C MET A 126 8.78 10.39 -12.58
N HIS A 127 9.47 11.52 -12.50
CA HIS A 127 9.45 12.53 -13.56
C HIS A 127 9.95 11.93 -14.89
N ARG A 128 11.09 11.24 -14.87
CA ARG A 128 11.63 10.55 -16.06
C ARG A 128 10.66 9.51 -16.61
N LEU A 129 10.04 8.70 -15.76
CA LEU A 129 9.07 7.68 -16.19
C LEU A 129 7.86 8.31 -16.88
N LEU A 130 7.31 9.37 -16.30
CA LEU A 130 6.14 10.07 -16.85
C LEU A 130 6.43 10.72 -18.21
N GLU A 131 7.67 11.13 -18.46
CA GLU A 131 8.13 11.70 -19.72
C GLU A 131 8.41 10.66 -20.81
N HIS A 132 8.90 9.47 -20.45
CA HIS A 132 9.34 8.47 -21.42
C HIS A 132 8.29 7.41 -21.71
N VAL A 133 7.52 6.97 -20.71
CA VAL A 133 6.54 5.88 -20.87
C VAL A 133 5.36 6.35 -21.70
N GLY A 134 5.04 5.59 -22.75
CA GLY A 134 3.90 5.85 -23.63
C GLY A 134 4.11 6.96 -24.66
N ARG A 135 5.31 7.52 -24.77
CA ARG A 135 5.60 8.55 -25.78
C ARG A 135 5.78 7.91 -27.17
N ARG A 136 5.17 8.47 -28.22
CA ARG A 136 5.49 8.13 -29.62
C ARG A 136 6.66 8.99 -30.12
N SER A 137 7.57 8.36 -30.85
CA SER A 137 8.68 9.04 -31.52
C SER A 137 8.12 10.03 -32.56
N GLY A 138 8.25 11.33 -32.32
CA GLY A 138 7.80 12.39 -33.24
C GLY A 138 6.87 13.46 -32.67
N GLY A 139 6.45 13.36 -31.40
CA GLY A 139 5.63 14.40 -30.75
C GLY A 139 6.47 15.51 -30.11
N ASP A 140 6.26 16.75 -30.54
CA ASP A 140 6.91 17.97 -30.03
C ASP A 140 6.98 18.02 -28.50
N LEU A 141 8.13 18.46 -27.96
CA LEU A 141 8.31 18.68 -26.51
C LEU A 141 7.46 19.83 -25.94
N LYS A 142 6.85 20.66 -26.81
CA LYS A 142 6.25 21.95 -26.44
C LYS A 142 4.73 21.98 -26.45
N SER A 143 4.05 20.92 -26.90
CA SER A 143 2.59 20.86 -26.87
C SER A 143 2.12 19.99 -25.70
N ASN A 144 1.42 20.62 -24.75
CA ASN A 144 0.56 19.92 -23.79
C ASN A 144 -0.58 19.13 -24.48
N ALA A 145 -0.69 19.21 -25.81
CA ALA A 145 -1.66 18.52 -26.61
C ALA A 145 -1.15 17.10 -26.97
N LYS A 146 -1.80 16.10 -26.36
CA LYS A 146 -1.64 14.64 -26.53
C LYS A 146 -0.60 13.93 -25.65
N LYS A 147 -0.77 14.09 -24.32
CA LYS A 147 -0.56 12.99 -23.35
C LYS A 147 -1.54 11.79 -23.55
N ALA A 148 -2.43 11.88 -24.53
CA ALA A 148 -3.63 11.06 -24.72
C ALA A 148 -3.42 9.71 -25.42
N GLU A 149 -2.24 9.09 -25.30
CA GLU A 149 -2.03 7.74 -25.88
C GLU A 149 -1.73 6.65 -24.86
N ARG A 150 -1.52 7.02 -23.59
CA ARG A 150 -1.44 6.05 -22.50
C ARG A 150 -2.54 6.29 -21.48
N GLN A 151 -3.15 5.21 -21.01
CA GLN A 151 -3.99 5.24 -19.83
C GLN A 151 -3.11 5.25 -18.58
N LEU A 152 -3.31 6.26 -17.72
CA LEU A 152 -2.69 6.34 -16.39
C LEU A 152 -3.65 5.80 -15.34
N ILE A 153 -3.22 4.81 -14.59
CA ILE A 153 -3.96 4.27 -13.45
C ILE A 153 -3.14 4.55 -12.19
N MET A 154 -3.75 5.20 -11.20
CA MET A 154 -3.12 5.49 -9.91
C MET A 154 -3.90 4.75 -8.83
N VAL A 155 -3.21 3.94 -8.04
CA VAL A 155 -3.77 3.14 -6.95
C VAL A 155 -3.10 3.58 -5.65
N SER A 156 -3.91 3.87 -4.63
CA SER A 156 -3.44 4.06 -3.27
C SER A 156 -4.59 3.85 -2.28
N ALA A 157 -4.26 3.42 -1.07
CA ALA A 157 -5.18 3.35 0.05
C ALA A 157 -5.56 4.75 0.59
N THR A 158 -4.77 5.78 0.28
CA THR A 158 -5.04 7.16 0.67
C THR A 158 -4.98 8.11 -0.52
N VAL A 159 -5.77 9.18 -0.46
CA VAL A 159 -5.84 10.18 -1.53
C VAL A 159 -5.59 11.58 -0.96
N PRO A 160 -4.36 11.86 -0.47
CA PRO A 160 -4.00 13.22 -0.04
C PRO A 160 -4.00 14.19 -1.23
N PHE A 161 -4.00 15.50 -0.94
CA PHE A 161 -4.01 16.54 -1.98
C PHE A 161 -2.84 16.42 -2.97
N SER A 162 -1.69 15.92 -2.53
CA SER A 162 -0.55 15.63 -3.40
C SER A 162 -0.89 14.60 -4.49
N VAL A 163 -1.64 13.55 -4.16
CA VAL A 163 -2.11 12.53 -5.12
C VAL A 163 -3.13 13.12 -6.07
N VAL A 164 -4.09 13.92 -5.57
CA VAL A 164 -5.07 14.62 -6.42
C VAL A 164 -4.36 15.55 -7.42
N ARG A 165 -3.41 16.35 -6.95
CA ARG A 165 -2.61 17.26 -7.79
C ARG A 165 -1.79 16.50 -8.83
N ALA A 166 -1.18 15.38 -8.43
CA ALA A 166 -0.44 14.52 -9.34
C ALA A 166 -1.35 13.93 -10.42
N ALA A 167 -2.54 13.43 -10.05
CA ALA A 167 -3.51 12.91 -11.00
C ALA A 167 -3.97 13.98 -12.01
N LYS A 168 -4.28 15.21 -11.56
CA LYS A 168 -4.61 16.34 -12.44
C LYS A 168 -3.45 16.72 -13.38
N SER A 169 -2.21 16.66 -12.89
CA SER A 169 -1.03 17.04 -13.66
C SER A 169 -0.57 15.96 -14.66
N TRP A 170 -0.70 14.69 -14.28
CA TRP A 170 -0.15 13.56 -15.02
C TRP A 170 -1.16 12.89 -15.94
N GLY A 171 -2.44 12.91 -15.57
CA GLY A 171 -3.53 12.31 -16.34
C GLY A 171 -4.11 13.23 -17.41
N SER A 172 -5.16 12.74 -18.05
CA SER A 172 -6.03 13.49 -18.96
C SER A 172 -7.46 13.15 -18.55
N ASP A 173 -8.20 14.14 -18.04
CA ASP A 173 -9.53 13.96 -17.43
C ASP A 173 -9.62 12.77 -16.43
N PRO A 174 -8.88 12.82 -15.31
CA PRO A 174 -8.84 11.71 -14.37
C PRO A 174 -10.17 11.53 -13.62
N LEU A 175 -10.59 10.27 -13.50
CA LEU A 175 -11.73 9.87 -12.67
C LEU A 175 -11.23 9.35 -11.31
N LEU A 176 -11.80 9.87 -10.23
CA LEU A 176 -11.59 9.34 -8.88
C LEU A 176 -12.63 8.26 -8.58
N VAL A 177 -12.16 7.04 -8.37
CA VAL A 177 -13.01 5.89 -8.00
C VAL A 177 -12.77 5.55 -6.53
N GLN A 178 -13.84 5.60 -5.74
CA GLN A 178 -13.89 5.20 -4.33
C GLN A 178 -14.94 4.11 -4.15
N ALA A 179 -14.93 3.39 -3.02
CA ALA A 179 -15.72 2.17 -2.78
C ALA A 179 -17.24 2.28 -3.07
N LYS A 180 -17.79 3.50 -3.19
CA LYS A 180 -19.19 3.77 -3.54
C LYS A 180 -19.41 4.97 -4.48
N LYS A 181 -18.35 5.59 -4.99
CA LYS A 181 -18.46 6.88 -5.70
C LYS A 181 -17.47 6.96 -6.84
N ILE A 182 -17.92 7.43 -8.00
CA ILE A 182 -17.06 7.82 -9.11
C ILE A 182 -17.24 9.31 -9.29
N VAL A 183 -16.15 10.07 -9.25
CA VAL A 183 -16.16 11.54 -9.30
C VAL A 183 -15.15 12.01 -10.33
N PRO A 184 -15.54 12.82 -11.33
CA PRO A 184 -14.57 13.51 -12.18
C PRO A 184 -13.72 14.44 -11.32
N LEU A 185 -12.40 14.32 -11.40
CA LEU A 185 -11.49 15.03 -10.48
C LEU A 185 -11.53 16.56 -10.68
N GLU A 186 -12.02 17.03 -11.82
CA GLU A 186 -12.25 18.44 -12.13
C GLU A 186 -13.28 19.10 -11.20
N THR A 187 -14.27 18.33 -10.72
CA THR A 187 -15.31 18.82 -9.81
C THR A 187 -14.83 19.01 -8.37
N LEU A 188 -13.63 18.53 -8.04
CA LEU A 188 -12.97 18.81 -6.77
C LEU A 188 -12.27 20.17 -6.86
N SER A 189 -13.00 21.22 -6.50
CA SER A 189 -12.44 22.54 -6.26
C SER A 189 -11.39 22.45 -5.14
N PRO A 190 -10.19 23.02 -5.32
CA PRO A 190 -9.30 23.22 -4.19
C PRO A 190 -9.99 24.23 -3.26
N GLU A 191 -10.34 23.83 -2.04
CA GLU A 191 -10.61 24.84 -1.01
C GLU A 191 -9.34 25.69 -0.88
N PRO A 192 -9.43 27.02 -0.98
CA PRO A 192 -8.27 27.88 -0.84
C PRO A 192 -7.71 27.68 0.57
N VAL A 193 -6.44 27.28 0.63
CA VAL A 193 -5.65 27.35 1.85
C VAL A 193 -5.56 28.83 2.21
N ASN A 194 -6.41 29.29 3.13
CA ASN A 194 -6.28 30.62 3.74
C ASN A 194 -4.95 30.64 4.50
N LEU A 195 -3.90 31.13 3.83
CA LEU A 195 -2.64 31.51 4.43
C LEU A 195 -2.84 32.86 5.13
N SER A 196 -3.51 32.82 6.29
CA SER A 196 -3.43 33.90 7.27
C SER A 196 -2.11 33.75 8.04
N PRO A 197 -1.24 34.76 8.11
CA PRO A 197 0.11 34.61 8.65
C PRO A 197 0.17 34.64 10.19
N ASN A 198 -0.80 34.02 10.88
CA ASN A 198 -0.82 33.93 12.35
C ASN A 198 -1.64 32.72 12.81
N SER A 199 -1.05 31.52 12.79
CA SER A 199 -1.55 30.39 13.56
C SER A 199 -0.48 29.31 13.70
N SER A 200 0.32 29.43 14.76
CA SER A 200 1.07 28.36 15.38
C SER A 200 0.09 27.35 16.01
N ALA A 201 -0.37 26.38 15.22
CA ALA A 201 -0.83 25.04 15.66
C ALA A 201 -1.36 24.26 14.44
N ASN A 202 -0.53 23.38 13.88
CA ASN A 202 -0.94 22.47 12.81
C ASN A 202 -2.02 21.49 13.31
N SER A 203 -3.27 21.74 12.96
CA SER A 203 -4.35 20.76 13.00
C SER A 203 -4.75 20.37 11.57
N SER A 204 -4.00 19.44 10.97
CA SER A 204 -4.42 18.80 9.73
C SER A 204 -5.60 17.87 10.04
N LYS A 205 -6.82 18.28 9.67
CA LYS A 205 -7.92 17.33 9.51
C LYS A 205 -7.51 16.35 8.38
N PRO A 206 -7.54 15.03 8.57
CA PRO A 206 -7.32 14.13 7.46
C PRO A 206 -8.47 14.22 6.46
N SER A 207 -8.17 14.02 5.18
CA SER A 207 -9.17 13.91 4.14
C SER A 207 -10.06 12.69 4.39
N LYS A 208 -11.38 12.87 4.33
CA LYS A 208 -12.46 11.86 4.40
C LYS A 208 -12.14 10.53 3.67
N ALA A 209 -11.30 10.58 2.64
CA ALA A 209 -10.81 9.43 1.87
C ALA A 209 -10.02 8.37 2.67
N VAL A 210 -9.36 8.71 3.79
CA VAL A 210 -8.61 7.73 4.61
C VAL A 210 -9.56 6.87 5.44
N VAL A 211 -10.70 7.42 5.84
CA VAL A 211 -11.73 6.70 6.61
C VAL A 211 -12.44 5.67 5.73
N GLU A 212 -12.64 5.98 4.45
CA GLU A 212 -13.28 5.10 3.48
C GLU A 212 -12.42 3.90 3.05
N SER A 213 -11.12 3.88 3.36
CA SER A 213 -10.22 2.77 3.01
C SER A 213 -10.11 1.69 4.10
N LEU A 214 -10.65 1.95 5.30
CA LEU A 214 -10.73 0.95 6.35
C LEU A 214 -11.80 -0.11 6.02
N PRO A 215 -11.51 -1.40 6.23
CA PRO A 215 -12.53 -2.43 6.09
C PRO A 215 -13.71 -2.18 7.04
N PRO A 216 -14.97 -2.35 6.58
CA PRO A 216 -16.15 -1.91 7.30
C PRO A 216 -16.47 -2.74 8.56
N ALA A 217 -15.89 -3.92 8.72
CA ALA A 217 -16.18 -4.86 9.81
C ALA A 217 -15.09 -4.88 10.91
N LEU A 218 -14.26 -3.84 10.99
CA LEU A 218 -13.20 -3.77 11.99
C LEU A 218 -13.72 -3.33 13.36
N LYS A 219 -13.28 -4.05 14.40
CA LYS A 219 -13.45 -3.65 15.80
C LYS A 219 -12.18 -2.96 16.28
N HIS A 220 -12.33 -1.73 16.78
CA HIS A 220 -11.20 -0.93 17.24
C HIS A 220 -11.27 -0.77 18.75
N TYR A 221 -10.17 -1.10 19.42
CA TYR A 221 -10.03 -1.00 20.87
C TYR A 221 -8.74 -0.26 21.24
N TYR A 222 -8.75 0.32 22.43
CA TYR A 222 -7.51 0.72 23.10
C TYR A 222 -7.48 0.23 24.55
N CYS A 223 -6.28 0.02 25.08
CA CYS A 223 -6.06 -0.40 26.45
C CYS A 223 -4.97 0.48 27.07
N VAL A 224 -5.24 0.98 28.28
CA VAL A 224 -4.32 1.86 29.00
C VAL A 224 -3.44 1.03 29.93
N VAL A 225 -2.13 1.09 29.70
CA VAL A 225 -1.15 0.22 30.36
C VAL A 225 0.17 0.96 30.54
N ARG A 226 0.80 0.86 31.72
CA ARG A 226 2.16 1.38 31.95
C ARG A 226 3.19 0.67 31.05
N LEU A 227 4.22 1.39 30.61
CA LEU A 227 5.24 0.92 29.67
C LEU A 227 5.77 -0.51 29.96
N GLN A 228 6.13 -0.78 31.21
CA GLN A 228 6.67 -2.07 31.66
C GLN A 228 5.72 -3.27 31.49
N HIS A 229 4.41 -3.02 31.37
CA HIS A 229 3.37 -4.05 31.23
C HIS A 229 2.82 -4.16 29.79
N LYS A 230 3.29 -3.34 28.83
CA LYS A 230 2.80 -3.37 27.44
C LYS A 230 2.95 -4.74 26.79
N VAL A 231 4.12 -5.39 26.90
CA VAL A 231 4.37 -6.71 26.30
C VAL A 231 3.56 -7.83 26.99
N ASP A 232 3.36 -7.73 28.32
CA ASP A 232 2.49 -8.67 29.02
C ASP A 232 1.02 -8.53 28.59
N THR A 233 0.56 -7.29 28.39
CA THR A 233 -0.80 -7.03 27.92
C THR A 233 -0.99 -7.48 26.48
N LEU A 234 0.02 -7.29 25.62
CA LEU A 234 0.05 -7.86 24.28
C LEU A 234 -0.12 -9.39 24.33
N ARG A 235 0.61 -10.09 25.20
CA ARG A 235 0.41 -11.53 25.38
C ARG A 235 -1.02 -11.85 25.84
N ARG A 236 -1.55 -11.12 26.84
CA ARG A 236 -2.91 -11.32 27.35
C ARG A 236 -3.97 -11.12 26.26
N CYS A 237 -3.86 -10.10 25.43
CA CYS A 237 -4.82 -9.83 24.37
C CYS A 237 -4.81 -10.92 23.29
N ILE A 238 -3.62 -11.44 22.95
CA ILE A 238 -3.48 -12.54 21.98
C ILE A 238 -4.23 -13.79 22.45
N HIS A 239 -4.12 -14.12 23.75
CA HIS A 239 -4.86 -15.24 24.32
C HIS A 239 -6.35 -14.96 24.43
N ALA A 240 -6.73 -13.77 24.91
CA ALA A 240 -8.13 -13.44 25.16
C ALA A 240 -8.99 -13.36 23.90
N LEU A 241 -8.37 -13.01 22.77
CA LEU A 241 -9.03 -12.93 21.47
C LEU A 241 -8.87 -14.22 20.63
N ASP A 242 -8.21 -15.25 21.17
CA ASP A 242 -7.81 -16.47 20.46
C ASP A 242 -7.17 -16.20 19.06
N ALA A 243 -6.39 -15.12 18.96
CA ALA A 243 -5.87 -14.65 17.68
C ALA A 243 -4.73 -15.54 17.19
N LYS A 244 -4.82 -16.09 15.98
CA LYS A 244 -3.83 -17.04 15.43
C LYS A 244 -2.74 -16.32 14.63
N PHE A 245 -3.12 -15.31 13.86
CA PHE A 245 -2.21 -14.47 13.11
C PHE A 245 -2.25 -13.07 13.68
N VAL A 246 -1.13 -12.61 14.25
CA VAL A 246 -1.05 -11.32 14.95
C VAL A 246 0.08 -10.50 14.35
N ILE A 247 -0.21 -9.26 13.97
CA ILE A 247 0.81 -8.30 13.55
C ILE A 247 0.91 -7.21 14.61
N VAL A 248 2.12 -7.00 15.12
CA VAL A 248 2.42 -6.02 16.15
C VAL A 248 3.26 -4.90 15.53
N PHE A 249 2.77 -3.67 15.65
CA PHE A 249 3.44 -2.49 15.13
C PHE A 249 4.16 -1.71 16.22
N MET A 250 5.41 -1.36 15.92
CA MET A 250 6.27 -0.49 16.72
C MET A 250 6.88 0.60 15.82
N ASN A 251 7.24 1.73 16.41
CA ASN A 251 7.85 2.84 15.66
C ASN A 251 9.38 2.66 15.53
N HIS A 252 10.02 2.02 16.51
CA HIS A 252 11.49 1.96 16.60
C HIS A 252 12.05 0.55 16.41
N THR A 253 12.90 0.38 15.38
CA THR A 253 13.51 -0.92 15.01
C THR A 253 14.35 -1.57 16.12
N LYS A 254 15.03 -0.78 16.97
CA LYS A 254 15.94 -1.30 18.00
C LYS A 254 15.23 -2.15 19.07
N GLN A 255 13.93 -1.93 19.28
CA GLN A 255 13.16 -2.56 20.36
C GLN A 255 12.37 -3.80 19.89
N LEU A 256 12.39 -4.12 18.59
CA LEU A 256 11.65 -5.28 18.05
C LEU A 256 12.15 -6.59 18.67
N LYS A 257 13.48 -6.78 18.73
CA LYS A 257 14.12 -7.95 19.33
C LYS A 257 13.72 -8.16 20.78
N ASP A 258 13.65 -7.09 21.56
CA ASP A 258 13.28 -7.15 22.98
C ASP A 258 11.86 -7.64 23.16
N VAL A 259 10.93 -7.20 22.30
CA VAL A 259 9.53 -7.65 22.32
C VAL A 259 9.44 -9.12 21.90
N VAL A 260 10.12 -9.51 20.83
CA VAL A 260 10.16 -10.91 20.37
C VAL A 260 10.69 -11.82 21.48
N PHE A 261 11.84 -11.49 22.07
CA PHE A 261 12.44 -12.28 23.16
C PHE A 261 11.50 -12.41 24.36
N LYS A 262 10.85 -11.32 24.78
CA LYS A 262 9.88 -11.32 25.89
C LYS A 262 8.64 -12.17 25.59
N LEU A 263 8.19 -12.23 24.34
CA LEU A 263 7.08 -13.07 23.91
C LEU A 263 7.50 -14.56 23.87
N GLU A 264 8.66 -14.86 23.31
CA GLU A 264 9.21 -16.22 23.22
C GLU A 264 9.49 -16.83 24.59
N ALA A 265 10.06 -16.04 25.52
CA ALA A 265 10.29 -16.46 26.91
C ALA A 265 9.00 -16.84 27.64
N ARG A 266 7.84 -16.46 27.10
CA ARG A 266 6.49 -16.77 27.65
C ARG A 266 5.72 -17.75 26.77
N GLY A 267 6.40 -18.46 25.87
CA GLY A 267 5.83 -19.51 25.04
C GLY A 267 5.07 -19.02 23.80
N VAL A 268 5.16 -17.73 23.45
CA VAL A 268 4.54 -17.18 22.24
C VAL A 268 5.58 -17.14 21.12
N LYS A 269 5.35 -17.92 20.05
CA LYS A 269 6.21 -17.92 18.86
C LYS A 269 6.10 -16.58 18.13
N ALA A 270 7.15 -15.77 18.18
CA ALA A 270 7.20 -14.46 17.58
C ALA A 270 8.40 -14.32 16.64
N ALA A 271 8.33 -13.42 15.65
CA ALA A 271 9.47 -13.07 14.81
C ALA A 271 9.43 -11.59 14.45
N GLU A 272 10.61 -11.00 14.23
CA GLU A 272 10.72 -9.62 13.77
C GLU A 272 10.70 -9.53 12.23
N LEU A 273 10.15 -8.43 11.71
CA LEU A 273 10.22 -8.06 10.30
C LEU A 273 10.61 -6.58 10.18
N HIS A 274 11.82 -6.29 9.71
CA HIS A 274 12.31 -4.92 9.56
C HIS A 274 13.30 -4.74 8.40
N GLY A 275 13.56 -3.46 8.08
CA GLY A 275 14.49 -2.88 7.10
C GLY A 275 15.79 -3.65 6.86
N ASP A 276 16.41 -4.07 7.95
CA ASP A 276 17.78 -4.57 7.94
C ASP A 276 17.86 -6.09 7.72
N LEU A 277 16.72 -6.79 7.81
CA LEU A 277 16.66 -8.19 7.40
C LEU A 277 16.93 -8.28 5.90
N GLY A 278 17.97 -9.02 5.52
CA GLY A 278 18.24 -9.33 4.12
C GLY A 278 17.01 -9.96 3.44
N LYS A 279 16.95 -9.84 2.10
CA LYS A 279 15.82 -10.31 1.27
C LYS A 279 15.36 -11.74 1.61
N LEU A 280 16.34 -12.64 1.78
CA LEU A 280 16.09 -14.05 2.08
C LEU A 280 15.50 -14.23 3.48
N GLY A 281 16.03 -13.54 4.48
CA GLY A 281 15.51 -13.56 5.85
C GLY A 281 14.05 -13.11 5.93
N ARG A 282 13.71 -12.00 5.26
CA ARG A 282 12.31 -11.52 5.18
C ARG A 282 11.37 -12.54 4.56
N SER A 283 11.76 -13.10 3.41
CA SER A 283 10.93 -14.09 2.70
C SER A 283 10.70 -15.32 3.56
N THR A 284 11.73 -15.81 4.24
CA THR A 284 11.63 -16.96 5.16
C THR A 284 10.72 -16.65 6.34
N THR A 285 10.88 -15.51 7.01
CA THR A 285 10.02 -15.12 8.14
C THR A 285 8.56 -15.00 7.72
N LEU A 286 8.28 -14.39 6.57
CA LEU A 286 6.92 -14.29 6.05
C LEU A 286 6.31 -15.66 5.70
N GLN A 287 7.11 -16.58 5.15
CA GLN A 287 6.62 -17.95 4.92
C GLN A 287 6.30 -18.67 6.23
N LYS A 288 7.16 -18.56 7.25
CA LYS A 288 6.90 -19.12 8.57
C LYS A 288 5.62 -18.55 9.21
N PHE A 289 5.40 -17.25 9.07
CA PHE A 289 4.17 -16.61 9.51
C PHE A 289 2.94 -17.13 8.76
N LYS A 290 3.01 -17.21 7.42
CA LYS A 290 1.92 -17.75 6.57
C LYS A 290 1.58 -19.21 6.88
N ASN A 291 2.58 -20.01 7.22
CA ASN A 291 2.40 -21.42 7.58
C ASN A 291 1.92 -21.62 9.03
N GLY A 292 1.79 -20.56 9.82
CA GLY A 292 1.42 -20.64 11.24
C GLY A 292 2.54 -21.13 12.17
N GLU A 293 3.78 -21.25 11.68
CA GLU A 293 4.95 -21.56 12.52
C GLU A 293 5.28 -20.40 13.47
N VAL A 294 5.04 -19.18 13.02
CA VAL A 294 5.14 -17.95 13.81
C VAL A 294 3.74 -17.40 14.00
N ARG A 295 3.34 -17.19 15.26
CA ARG A 295 2.01 -16.65 15.63
C ARG A 295 2.00 -15.12 15.59
N VAL A 296 3.10 -14.50 15.99
CA VAL A 296 3.22 -13.04 16.14
C VAL A 296 4.33 -12.49 15.26
N LEU A 297 4.00 -11.54 14.40
CA LEU A 297 4.96 -10.79 13.59
C LEU A 297 5.12 -9.38 14.15
N VAL A 298 6.32 -9.04 14.65
CA VAL A 298 6.63 -7.71 15.18
C VAL A 298 7.33 -6.90 14.10
N THR A 299 6.78 -5.76 13.70
CA THR A 299 7.27 -4.98 12.56
C THR A 299 7.25 -3.47 12.83
N ASN A 300 7.99 -2.73 12.03
CA ASN A 300 7.85 -1.27 11.91
C ASN A 300 6.98 -0.86 10.72
N GLU A 301 6.61 0.42 10.65
CA GLU A 301 5.69 0.95 9.63
C GLU A 301 6.20 0.79 8.20
N LEU A 302 7.50 1.04 7.98
CA LEU A 302 8.13 1.00 6.66
C LEU A 302 8.20 -0.43 6.10
N SER A 303 8.31 -1.44 6.98
CA SER A 303 8.44 -2.85 6.59
C SER A 303 7.11 -3.58 6.45
N ALA A 304 5.98 -2.95 6.75
CA ALA A 304 4.67 -3.52 6.45
C ALA A 304 4.05 -3.00 5.15
N ARG A 305 4.57 -1.87 4.62
CA ARG A 305 4.16 -1.33 3.31
C ARG A 305 4.82 -2.09 2.18
N GLY A 306 4.05 -2.40 1.15
CA GLY A 306 4.53 -3.21 0.04
C GLY A 306 5.02 -4.64 0.37
N LEU A 307 4.89 -5.14 1.59
CA LEU A 307 5.07 -6.56 1.93
C LEU A 307 3.69 -7.23 1.98
N ASP A 308 3.55 -8.37 1.33
CA ASP A 308 2.41 -9.31 1.38
C ASP A 308 2.49 -10.01 2.73
N VAL A 309 2.35 -9.18 3.76
CA VAL A 309 2.11 -9.62 5.11
C VAL A 309 0.74 -10.27 5.07
N ALA A 310 0.70 -11.54 5.48
CA ALA A 310 -0.52 -12.31 5.48
C ALA A 310 -1.62 -11.54 6.21
N GLU A 311 -2.84 -11.65 5.70
CA GLU A 311 -4.02 -11.20 6.43
C GLU A 311 -4.00 -11.80 7.84
N CYS A 312 -4.28 -10.96 8.83
CA CYS A 312 -4.18 -11.33 10.24
C CYS A 312 -5.52 -11.15 10.95
N ASP A 313 -5.70 -11.86 12.06
CA ASP A 313 -6.91 -11.78 12.89
C ASP A 313 -6.87 -10.53 13.79
N LEU A 314 -5.66 -10.15 14.21
CA LEU A 314 -5.42 -9.10 15.17
C LEU A 314 -4.22 -8.24 14.77
N VAL A 315 -4.47 -6.94 14.68
CA VAL A 315 -3.42 -5.92 14.60
C VAL A 315 -3.26 -5.28 15.98
N VAL A 316 -2.04 -5.22 16.49
CA VAL A 316 -1.73 -4.53 17.75
C VAL A 316 -0.77 -3.38 17.52
N ASN A 317 -1.19 -2.16 17.84
CA ASN A 317 -0.30 -1.00 17.93
C ASN A 317 0.32 -0.99 19.33
N LEU A 318 1.57 -1.45 19.45
CA LEU A 318 2.31 -1.41 20.71
C LEU A 318 2.90 -0.01 20.96
N ASP A 319 3.27 0.67 19.87
CA ASP A 319 3.50 2.11 19.83
C ASP A 319 2.38 2.78 19.02
N LEU A 320 1.98 3.98 19.45
CA LEU A 320 0.97 4.76 18.74
C LEU A 320 1.40 5.07 17.30
N PRO A 321 0.47 4.98 16.32
CA PRO A 321 0.73 5.49 14.99
C PRO A 321 0.89 7.01 15.02
N THR A 322 1.73 7.52 14.11
CA THR A 322 2.09 8.94 14.05
C THR A 322 0.94 9.82 13.56
N ASP A 323 0.07 9.29 12.71
CA ASP A 323 -1.13 9.95 12.22
C ASP A 323 -2.23 8.94 11.83
N THR A 324 -3.33 9.46 11.29
CA THR A 324 -4.48 8.66 10.84
C THR A 324 -4.20 7.82 9.60
N ILE A 325 -3.29 8.25 8.72
CA ILE A 325 -2.89 7.49 7.52
C ILE A 325 -2.15 6.24 7.96
N HIS A 326 -1.21 6.39 8.88
CA HIS A 326 -0.47 5.29 9.46
C HIS A 326 -1.39 4.34 10.22
N TYR A 327 -2.34 4.87 11.03
CA TYR A 327 -3.36 4.04 11.67
C TYR A 327 -4.14 3.20 10.65
N ALA A 328 -4.63 3.82 9.57
CA ALA A 328 -5.40 3.13 8.54
C ALA A 328 -4.57 2.05 7.81
N HIS A 329 -3.31 2.33 7.50
CA HIS A 329 -2.40 1.36 6.88
C HIS A 329 -2.10 0.14 7.77
N ARG A 330 -1.99 0.35 9.09
CA ARG A 330 -1.82 -0.72 10.08
C ARG A 330 -3.11 -1.53 10.23
N ALA A 331 -4.25 -0.86 10.44
CA ALA A 331 -5.57 -1.47 10.58
C ALA A 331 -5.98 -2.28 9.33
N GLY A 332 -5.65 -1.78 8.14
CA GLY A 332 -5.91 -2.46 6.87
C GLY A 332 -5.12 -3.76 6.64
N ARG A 333 -4.40 -4.27 7.65
CA ARG A 333 -3.78 -5.62 7.64
C ARG A 333 -4.71 -6.72 8.13
N THR A 334 -5.84 -6.34 8.73
CA THR A 334 -6.89 -7.26 9.17
C THR A 334 -8.23 -6.91 8.50
N GLY A 335 -9.19 -7.84 8.56
CA GLY A 335 -10.57 -7.64 8.09
C GLY A 335 -10.74 -7.40 6.60
N ARG A 336 -9.82 -7.89 5.75
CA ARG A 336 -9.96 -7.75 4.29
C ARG A 336 -11.04 -8.71 3.79
N LEU A 337 -11.56 -8.45 2.59
CA LEU A 337 -12.57 -9.29 1.93
C LEU A 337 -13.83 -9.56 2.79
N GLY A 338 -14.17 -8.65 3.72
CA GLY A 338 -15.35 -8.76 4.58
C GLY A 338 -15.17 -9.69 5.79
N ARG A 339 -13.95 -10.16 6.07
CA ARG A 339 -13.65 -10.90 7.31
C ARG A 339 -13.72 -9.98 8.53
N ASN A 340 -13.98 -10.58 9.68
CA ASN A 340 -13.85 -9.89 10.95
C ASN A 340 -12.37 -9.61 11.23
N GLY A 341 -12.07 -8.44 11.77
CA GLY A 341 -10.72 -8.07 12.16
C GLY A 341 -10.75 -7.20 13.41
N THR A 342 -9.73 -7.35 14.25
CA THR A 342 -9.59 -6.56 15.47
C THR A 342 -8.32 -5.73 15.42
N VAL A 343 -8.44 -4.45 15.79
CA VAL A 343 -7.31 -3.54 15.96
C VAL A 343 -7.26 -3.10 17.41
N LEU A 344 -6.17 -3.42 18.11
CA LEU A 344 -5.95 -3.02 19.49
C LEU A 344 -4.79 -2.03 19.57
N THR A 345 -4.99 -0.91 20.27
CA THR A 345 -3.94 0.05 20.57
C THR A 345 -3.58 -0.01 22.05
N ILE A 346 -2.31 -0.26 22.37
CA ILE A 346 -1.82 -0.25 23.76
C ILE A 346 -1.09 1.07 24.00
N CYS A 347 -1.59 1.89 24.92
CA CYS A 347 -1.06 3.22 25.19
C CYS A 347 -0.91 3.47 26.70
N GLU A 348 -0.09 4.43 27.10
CA GLU A 348 -0.05 4.92 28.48
C GLU A 348 -1.17 5.93 28.76
N GLU A 349 -1.41 6.26 30.03
CA GLU A 349 -2.41 7.26 30.43
C GLU A 349 -2.17 8.62 29.77
N SER A 350 -0.90 9.04 29.72
CA SER A 350 -0.46 10.27 29.05
C SER A 350 -0.70 10.26 27.54
N GLU A 351 -0.96 9.11 26.93
CA GLU A 351 -1.12 8.93 25.48
C GLU A 351 -2.60 8.84 25.05
N VAL A 352 -3.54 8.73 26.00
CA VAL A 352 -4.99 8.57 25.73
C VAL A 352 -5.54 9.71 24.88
N PHE A 353 -5.06 10.94 25.07
CA PHE A 353 -5.49 12.09 24.26
C PHE A 353 -5.18 11.90 22.76
N VAL A 354 -4.10 11.20 22.41
CA VAL A 354 -3.72 10.92 21.02
C VAL A 354 -4.69 9.91 20.42
N VAL A 355 -5.06 8.86 21.17
CA VAL A 355 -6.06 7.88 20.72
C VAL A 355 -7.42 8.56 20.50
N ARG A 356 -7.87 9.42 21.42
CA ARG A 356 -9.10 10.20 21.25
C ARG A 356 -9.05 11.15 20.05
N LYS A 357 -7.88 11.75 19.78
CA LYS A 357 -7.65 12.57 18.58
C LYS A 357 -7.78 11.73 17.31
N LEU A 358 -7.17 10.55 17.26
CA LEU A 358 -7.28 9.62 16.14
C LEU A 358 -8.73 9.16 15.93
N GLN A 359 -9.44 8.78 16.99
CA GLN A 359 -10.86 8.42 16.97
C GLN A 359 -11.71 9.52 16.33
N LYS A 360 -11.55 10.77 16.78
CA LYS A 360 -12.30 11.92 16.24
C LYS A 360 -11.96 12.22 14.79
N GLN A 361 -10.69 12.10 14.41
CA GLN A 361 -10.23 12.38 13.06
C GLN A 361 -10.59 11.28 12.06
N LEU A 362 -10.68 10.02 12.50
CA LEU A 362 -11.06 8.88 11.69
C LEU A 362 -12.57 8.62 11.68
N GLU A 363 -13.35 9.26 12.55
CA GLU A 363 -14.79 9.04 12.68
C GLU A 363 -15.16 7.56 12.95
N ILE A 364 -14.26 6.81 13.61
CA ILE A 364 -14.46 5.40 13.99
C ILE A 364 -14.55 5.27 15.51
N PRO A 365 -15.43 4.44 16.09
CA PRO A 365 -15.44 4.21 17.52
C PRO A 365 -14.23 3.36 17.93
N ILE A 366 -13.40 3.86 18.85
CA ILE A 366 -12.29 3.09 19.45
C ILE A 366 -12.61 2.89 20.93
N ALA A 367 -13.14 1.73 21.29
CA ALA A 367 -13.62 1.49 22.66
C ALA A 367 -12.47 1.18 23.64
N CYS A 368 -12.57 1.69 24.86
CA CYS A 368 -11.65 1.35 25.94
C CYS A 368 -11.88 -0.11 26.35
N CYS A 369 -10.79 -0.85 26.59
CA CYS A 369 -10.87 -2.24 27.00
C CYS A 369 -9.80 -2.64 28.01
N ASN A 370 -10.06 -3.75 28.69
CA ASN A 370 -9.14 -4.43 29.58
C ASN A 370 -9.20 -5.95 29.37
N PHE A 371 -8.15 -6.66 29.81
CA PHE A 371 -8.04 -8.11 29.69
C PHE A 371 -7.92 -8.75 31.08
N VAL A 372 -9.00 -9.41 31.50
CA VAL A 372 -9.14 -10.04 32.82
C VAL A 372 -9.58 -11.49 32.63
N GLU A 373 -8.93 -12.43 33.32
CA GLU A 373 -9.24 -13.87 33.27
C GLU A 373 -9.29 -14.47 31.85
N GLY A 374 -8.52 -13.89 30.92
CA GLY A 374 -8.50 -14.35 29.53
C GLY A 374 -9.69 -13.89 28.69
N ASN A 375 -10.46 -12.90 29.16
CA ASN A 375 -11.58 -12.32 28.42
C ASN A 375 -11.32 -10.83 28.11
N LEU A 376 -11.85 -10.37 26.97
CA LEU A 376 -11.93 -8.95 26.63
C LEU A 376 -13.10 -8.33 27.38
N LEU A 377 -12.82 -7.34 28.23
CA LEU A 377 -13.81 -6.51 28.88
C LEU A 377 -13.81 -5.13 28.23
N ILE A 378 -14.94 -4.71 27.69
CA ILE A 378 -15.11 -3.37 27.12
C ILE A 378 -15.60 -2.47 28.24
N THR A 379 -14.85 -1.42 28.53
CA THR A 379 -15.30 -0.39 29.48
C THR A 379 -16.15 0.58 28.68
N GLU A 380 -17.45 0.65 29.00
CA GLU A 380 -18.30 1.74 28.50
C GLU A 380 -17.78 3.04 29.14
N GLU A 381 -17.06 3.86 28.37
CA GLU A 381 -16.83 5.24 28.79
C GLU A 381 -18.19 5.95 28.74
N GLU A 382 -18.63 6.50 29.87
CA GLU A 382 -19.81 7.37 29.95
C GLU A 382 -19.72 8.42 28.84
N THR A 383 -20.70 8.39 27.93
CA THR A 383 -20.96 9.46 26.98
C THR A 383 -21.36 10.74 27.71
N THR A 384 -20.39 11.45 28.28
CA THR A 384 -20.54 12.84 28.72
C THR A 384 -20.30 13.77 27.52
N LEU A 385 -21.17 13.63 26.52
CA LEU A 385 -21.37 14.60 25.43
C LEU A 385 -22.87 14.85 25.29
N SER A 386 -23.50 15.24 26.39
CA SER A 386 -24.83 15.82 26.47
C SER A 386 -24.92 16.55 27.81
N SER A 387 -25.34 17.82 27.79
CA SER A 387 -25.49 18.74 28.91
C SER A 387 -24.20 19.35 29.51
N ALA A 388 -23.59 20.28 28.78
CA ALA A 388 -23.16 21.53 29.37
C ALA A 388 -23.67 22.67 28.48
N SER A 389 -24.54 23.47 29.10
CA SER A 389 -25.31 24.63 28.63
C SER A 389 -24.55 25.68 27.85
#